data_AF-A0A419GQS2-F1
#
_entry.id   AF-A0A419GQS2-F1
#
_cell.length_a   1.000
_cell.length_b   1.000
_cell.length_c   1.000
_cell.angle_alpha   90.00
_cell.angle_beta   90.00
_cell.angle_gamma   90.00
#
_symmetry.space_group_name_H-M   'P 1'
#
loop_
_entity.id
_entity.type
_entity.pdbx_description
1 polymer ?
#
loop_
_entity_poly.entity_id
_entity_poly.type
_entity_poly.pdbx_seq_one_letter_code
_entity_poly.pdbx_strand_id
1 'polypeptide(L)'
;MNRDAATGSQVGIRIQSNNVTLDGNGHTITGSAYYGVQLRTSGLGITVKNLHVEGYQYGVYGQYANNNRIMDNTLSNWTIYGIFVTSSDYNTISGNTITAAGTEAYNGIFLHTNSDFNHITGNDISGGMKGLAIQFNANRNVFAGNTVRDTYIAGAFILNSSYNSIHYDNFINTGNPSGLSGGLGNMYSISAPVGGNYWSNYDEAAEGCADGNGDGFCDAPLALNGTQDQLPRVAPVAGCGKPGMTLGRGGVYWGSYPDYEARVLSVDYAVGTPAIAMYAEVVGVAATNGVSLVTGLPLEVGNLPGGGSLGFTVQYLVPPGVVSFNTTVYTTAEDACGLPYEYPSHYPGP
;
A
#
# COMPACT_ATOMS: atom_id res chain seq x y z
N MET A 1 17.98 -22.72 -16.77
CA MET A 1 18.12 -24.18 -16.55
C MET A 1 17.97 -24.41 -15.06
N ASN A 2 16.81 -24.93 -14.62
CA ASN A 2 16.51 -25.24 -13.23
C ASN A 2 17.44 -26.37 -12.76
N ARG A 3 18.13 -26.19 -11.63
CA ARG A 3 18.74 -27.30 -10.89
C ARG A 3 17.91 -27.52 -9.63
N ASP A 4 17.17 -28.62 -9.64
CA ASP A 4 16.40 -29.10 -8.50
C ASP A 4 17.30 -29.44 -7.30
N ALA A 5 16.68 -29.29 -6.14
CA ALA A 5 17.23 -29.46 -4.81
C ALA A 5 17.95 -30.80 -4.63
N ALA A 6 19.28 -30.74 -4.44
CA ALA A 6 20.03 -31.83 -3.84
C ALA A 6 19.74 -31.87 -2.34
N THR A 7 19.36 -33.04 -1.83
CA THR A 7 19.31 -33.38 -0.40
C THR A 7 20.64 -33.01 0.26
N GLY A 8 20.64 -31.94 1.05
CA GLY A 8 21.84 -31.27 1.59
C GLY A 8 21.89 -29.76 1.30
N SER A 9 21.04 -29.25 0.40
CA SER A 9 20.89 -27.82 0.17
C SER A 9 20.10 -27.17 1.31
N GLN A 10 20.72 -26.23 2.02
CA GLN A 10 20.07 -25.34 2.99
C GLN A 10 19.02 -24.40 2.34
N VAL A 11 18.77 -24.52 1.03
CA VAL A 11 17.90 -23.63 0.26
C VAL A 11 17.01 -24.44 -0.69
N GLY A 12 15.72 -24.12 -0.75
CA GLY A 12 14.80 -24.58 -1.78
C GLY A 12 15.15 -24.00 -3.16
N ILE A 13 14.95 -22.69 -3.33
CA ILE A 13 15.30 -21.95 -4.55
C ILE A 13 16.31 -20.85 -4.23
N ARG A 14 17.44 -20.84 -4.94
CA ARG A 14 18.44 -19.76 -4.85
C ARG A 14 18.47 -18.95 -6.14
N ILE A 15 18.28 -17.64 -6.03
CA ILE A 15 18.40 -16.69 -7.14
C ILE A 15 19.70 -15.89 -6.94
N GLN A 16 20.57 -15.91 -7.95
CA GLN A 16 21.87 -15.20 -7.95
C GLN A 16 22.05 -14.29 -9.17
N SER A 17 20.99 -14.07 -9.93
CA SER A 17 20.98 -13.22 -11.12
C SER A 17 20.03 -12.04 -10.93
N ASN A 18 20.30 -10.92 -11.59
CA ASN A 18 19.46 -9.72 -11.58
C ASN A 18 18.31 -9.87 -12.59
N ASN A 19 17.24 -9.09 -12.40
CA ASN A 19 16.10 -9.01 -13.32
C ASN A 19 15.45 -10.37 -13.61
N VAL A 20 15.40 -11.24 -12.61
CA VAL A 20 14.76 -12.56 -12.71
C VAL A 20 13.33 -12.47 -12.20
N THR A 21 12.38 -13.02 -12.94
CA THR A 21 11.03 -13.29 -12.42
C THR A 21 10.90 -14.76 -12.10
N LEU A 22 10.70 -15.08 -10.82
CA LEU A 22 10.20 -16.35 -10.34
C LEU A 22 8.68 -16.20 -10.16
N ASP A 23 7.93 -16.66 -11.15
CA ASP A 23 6.47 -16.82 -11.06
C ASP A 23 6.17 -18.27 -10.70
N GLY A 24 5.69 -18.49 -9.46
CA GLY A 24 5.29 -19.80 -8.98
C GLY A 24 4.03 -20.31 -9.67
N ASN A 25 3.21 -19.45 -10.28
CA ASN A 25 1.94 -19.81 -10.91
C ASN A 25 1.03 -20.70 -10.02
N GLY A 26 1.05 -20.44 -8.70
CA GLY A 26 0.32 -21.20 -7.69
C GLY A 26 1.00 -22.50 -7.22
N HIS A 27 2.17 -22.85 -7.75
CA HIS A 27 2.88 -24.07 -7.35
C HIS A 27 3.55 -23.93 -5.97
N THR A 28 3.77 -25.09 -5.34
CA THR A 28 4.32 -25.21 -4.00
C THR A 28 5.75 -25.71 -4.01
N ILE A 29 6.61 -25.08 -3.22
CA ILE A 29 7.85 -25.67 -2.72
C ILE A 29 7.69 -26.06 -1.25
N THR A 30 7.97 -27.31 -0.93
CA THR A 30 7.96 -27.84 0.44
C THR A 30 9.36 -28.28 0.84
N GLY A 31 9.70 -28.08 2.12
CA GLY A 31 10.95 -28.60 2.66
C GLY A 31 11.17 -28.16 4.10
N SER A 32 12.17 -28.74 4.74
CA SER A 32 12.57 -28.42 6.12
C SER A 32 13.96 -27.79 6.18
N ALA A 33 14.41 -27.20 5.07
CA ALA A 33 15.72 -26.55 4.98
C ALA A 33 15.66 -25.13 5.61
N TYR A 34 16.80 -24.43 5.63
CA TYR A 34 16.88 -23.07 6.16
C TYR A 34 16.00 -22.11 5.34
N TYR A 35 16.27 -21.96 4.04
CA TYR A 35 15.63 -20.93 3.22
C TYR A 35 14.70 -21.56 2.18
N GLY A 36 13.44 -21.13 2.10
CA GLY A 36 12.55 -21.48 1.01
C GLY A 36 13.03 -20.85 -0.29
N VAL A 37 13.04 -19.52 -0.34
CA VAL A 37 13.64 -18.72 -1.42
C VAL A 37 14.76 -17.85 -0.86
N GLN A 38 15.95 -17.97 -1.44
CA GLN A 38 17.11 -17.13 -1.11
C GLN A 38 17.48 -16.22 -2.27
N LEU A 39 17.47 -14.91 -2.01
CA LEU A 39 17.96 -13.86 -2.91
C LEU A 39 19.38 -13.49 -2.49
N ARG A 40 20.38 -13.94 -3.26
CA ARG A 40 21.81 -13.73 -2.95
C ARG A 40 22.54 -13.17 -4.16
N THR A 41 22.40 -11.87 -4.37
CA THR A 41 22.92 -11.16 -5.54
C THR A 41 23.06 -9.66 -5.20
N SER A 42 23.75 -8.86 -6.03
CA SER A 42 23.63 -7.39 -6.00
C SER A 42 22.22 -6.89 -6.36
N GLY A 43 21.37 -7.82 -6.82
CA GLY A 43 20.00 -7.98 -6.36
C GLY A 43 18.99 -7.07 -6.99
N LEU A 44 19.30 -6.42 -8.11
CA LEU A 44 18.41 -5.46 -8.76
C LEU A 44 17.29 -6.18 -9.53
N GLY A 45 16.04 -5.88 -9.21
CA GLY A 45 14.89 -6.18 -10.06
C GLY A 45 14.37 -7.62 -10.03
N ILE A 46 14.60 -8.40 -8.97
CA ILE A 46 14.01 -9.75 -8.86
C ILE A 46 12.53 -9.62 -8.50
N THR A 47 11.69 -10.39 -9.17
CA THR A 47 10.28 -10.57 -8.79
C THR A 47 10.06 -12.01 -8.35
N VAL A 48 9.56 -12.21 -7.14
CA VAL A 48 9.07 -13.49 -6.63
C VAL A 48 7.56 -13.36 -6.42
N LYS A 49 6.78 -14.13 -7.17
CA LYS A 49 5.31 -14.04 -7.09
C LYS A 49 4.58 -15.35 -7.26
N ASN A 50 3.33 -15.40 -6.78
CA ASN A 50 2.41 -16.53 -6.94
C ASN A 50 3.02 -17.88 -6.49
N LEU A 51 3.91 -17.88 -5.50
CA LEU A 51 4.57 -19.09 -5.02
C LEU A 51 4.02 -19.48 -3.64
N HIS A 52 3.75 -20.76 -3.43
CA HIS A 52 3.52 -21.31 -2.09
C HIS A 52 4.83 -21.89 -1.54
N VAL A 53 5.26 -21.42 -0.37
CA VAL A 53 6.49 -21.84 0.32
C VAL A 53 6.11 -22.39 1.69
N GLU A 54 6.45 -23.65 1.96
CA GLU A 54 5.97 -24.35 3.15
C GLU A 54 7.07 -25.13 3.88
N GLY A 55 7.15 -24.93 5.20
CA GLY A 55 7.96 -25.76 6.12
C GLY A 55 9.40 -25.30 6.34
N TYR A 56 9.86 -24.23 5.67
CA TYR A 56 11.23 -23.72 5.78
C TYR A 56 11.40 -22.79 6.99
N GLN A 57 12.60 -22.72 7.57
CA GLN A 57 12.85 -21.79 8.68
C GLN A 57 12.66 -20.32 8.29
N TYR A 58 13.08 -19.97 7.07
CA TYR A 58 12.92 -18.68 6.43
C TYR A 58 12.08 -18.88 5.17
N GLY A 59 10.93 -18.22 5.04
CA GLY A 59 10.12 -18.30 3.81
C GLY A 59 10.86 -17.69 2.63
N VAL A 60 11.14 -16.39 2.72
CA VAL A 60 11.99 -15.64 1.77
C VAL A 60 13.09 -14.90 2.52
N TYR A 61 14.32 -15.02 2.04
CA TYR A 61 15.50 -14.35 2.60
C TYR A 61 16.22 -13.51 1.54
N GLY A 62 16.42 -12.23 1.81
CA GLY A 62 17.21 -11.31 1.00
C GLY A 62 18.36 -10.71 1.80
N GLN A 63 19.56 -10.73 1.21
CA GLN A 63 20.75 -10.08 1.77
C GLN A 63 21.50 -9.36 0.65
N TYR A 64 21.75 -8.06 0.84
CA TYR A 64 22.27 -7.18 -0.22
C TYR A 64 21.36 -7.15 -1.47
N ALA A 65 20.06 -7.35 -1.26
CA ALA A 65 19.06 -7.54 -2.31
C ALA A 65 18.18 -6.30 -2.43
N ASN A 66 18.57 -5.35 -3.28
CA ASN A 66 17.88 -4.06 -3.42
C ASN A 66 16.91 -4.05 -4.60
N ASN A 67 15.81 -3.29 -4.55
CA ASN A 67 14.90 -3.14 -5.71
C ASN A 67 14.20 -4.45 -6.15
N ASN A 68 13.79 -5.28 -5.20
CA ASN A 68 13.06 -6.52 -5.48
C ASN A 68 11.57 -6.38 -5.18
N ARG A 69 10.79 -7.27 -5.78
CA ARG A 69 9.35 -7.37 -5.61
C ARG A 69 9.02 -8.76 -5.09
N ILE A 70 8.49 -8.87 -3.89
CA ILE A 70 8.02 -10.12 -3.30
C ILE A 70 6.52 -9.96 -3.13
N MET A 71 5.74 -10.52 -4.06
CA MET A 71 4.30 -10.23 -4.13
C MET A 71 3.42 -11.47 -4.29
N ASP A 72 2.23 -11.45 -3.69
CA ASP A 72 1.21 -12.49 -3.90
C ASP A 72 1.70 -13.92 -3.62
N ASN A 73 2.63 -14.08 -2.67
CA ASN A 73 3.11 -15.40 -2.24
C ASN A 73 2.37 -15.87 -1.00
N THR A 74 2.27 -17.18 -0.85
CA THR A 74 1.81 -17.81 0.40
C THR A 74 3.01 -18.44 1.10
N LEU A 75 3.36 -17.95 2.28
CA LEU A 75 4.48 -18.45 3.09
C LEU A 75 3.91 -19.06 4.36
N SER A 76 4.02 -20.36 4.55
CA SER A 76 3.35 -21.08 5.63
C SER A 76 4.30 -21.98 6.41
N ASN A 77 3.96 -22.21 7.68
CA ASN A 77 4.70 -23.10 8.56
C ASN A 77 6.20 -22.77 8.66
N TRP A 78 6.52 -21.47 8.69
CA TRP A 78 7.89 -21.00 8.91
C TRP A 78 8.21 -20.92 10.40
N THR A 79 9.45 -21.21 10.77
CA THR A 79 9.85 -21.35 12.19
C THR A 79 10.77 -20.25 12.70
N ILE A 80 11.34 -19.40 11.84
CA ILE A 80 12.16 -18.25 12.25
C ILE A 80 11.59 -16.96 11.66
N TYR A 81 11.63 -16.78 10.33
CA TYR A 81 11.09 -15.58 9.69
C TYR A 81 10.23 -15.92 8.47
N GLY A 82 9.10 -15.21 8.29
CA GLY A 82 8.33 -15.31 7.05
C GLY A 82 9.11 -14.72 5.88
N ILE A 83 9.34 -13.41 5.93
CA ILE A 83 10.19 -12.66 4.99
C ILE A 83 11.25 -11.92 5.79
N PHE A 84 12.51 -12.11 5.43
CA PHE A 84 13.63 -11.43 6.05
C PHE A 84 14.50 -10.74 5.01
N VAL A 85 14.64 -9.42 5.13
CA VAL A 85 15.57 -8.63 4.31
C VAL A 85 16.55 -7.87 5.19
N THR A 86 17.82 -7.94 4.83
CA THR A 86 18.91 -7.26 5.55
C THR A 86 19.89 -6.61 4.58
N SER A 87 20.33 -5.40 4.91
CA SER A 87 21.15 -4.57 4.01
C SER A 87 20.55 -4.48 2.61
N SER A 88 19.23 -4.25 2.54
CA SER A 88 18.40 -4.44 1.36
C SER A 88 17.38 -3.30 1.26
N ASP A 89 17.60 -2.40 0.31
CA ASP A 89 16.85 -1.16 0.15
C ASP A 89 15.85 -1.23 -1.01
N TYR A 90 14.84 -0.35 -0.99
CA TYR A 90 13.92 -0.15 -2.12
C TYR A 90 13.14 -1.41 -2.57
N ASN A 91 12.88 -2.36 -1.67
CA ASN A 91 12.07 -3.53 -1.98
C ASN A 91 10.58 -3.24 -1.79
N THR A 92 9.75 -3.86 -2.63
CA THR A 92 8.30 -3.91 -2.48
C THR A 92 7.89 -5.31 -2.01
N ILE A 93 7.27 -5.40 -0.85
CA ILE A 93 6.74 -6.64 -0.27
C ILE A 93 5.23 -6.47 -0.13
N SER A 94 4.44 -7.12 -0.97
CA SER A 94 3.01 -6.79 -1.07
C SER A 94 2.07 -7.95 -1.33
N GLY A 95 0.88 -7.96 -0.74
CA GLY A 95 -0.13 -8.99 -1.05
C GLY A 95 0.25 -10.40 -0.61
N ASN A 96 1.28 -10.57 0.24
CA ASN A 96 1.70 -11.90 0.69
C ASN A 96 0.84 -12.38 1.86
N THR A 97 0.51 -13.68 1.89
CA THR A 97 -0.08 -14.35 3.04
C THR A 97 1.03 -15.09 3.81
N ILE A 98 1.27 -14.73 5.07
CA ILE A 98 2.42 -15.16 5.87
C ILE A 98 1.93 -15.77 7.18
N THR A 99 2.03 -17.09 7.33
CA THR A 99 1.51 -17.83 8.49
C THR A 99 2.62 -18.60 9.21
N ALA A 100 2.88 -18.23 10.46
CA ALA A 100 3.89 -18.88 11.29
C ALA A 100 3.56 -20.35 11.58
N ALA A 101 4.60 -21.15 11.90
CA ALA A 101 4.43 -22.49 12.46
C ALA A 101 3.84 -22.48 13.89
N GLY A 102 3.97 -21.36 14.61
CA GLY A 102 3.49 -21.20 15.98
C GLY A 102 3.99 -19.91 16.63
N THR A 103 3.73 -19.74 17.92
CA THR A 103 4.07 -18.54 18.70
C THR A 103 5.57 -18.34 18.92
N GLU A 104 6.35 -19.42 18.82
CA GLU A 104 7.82 -19.39 18.98
C GLU A 104 8.56 -18.98 17.71
N ALA A 105 7.89 -18.90 16.56
CA ALA A 105 8.49 -18.37 15.35
C ALA A 105 8.71 -16.86 15.52
N TYR A 106 9.84 -16.31 15.06
CA TYR A 106 10.20 -14.95 15.46
C TYR A 106 9.36 -13.87 14.78
N ASN A 107 9.66 -13.52 13.54
CA ASN A 107 9.06 -12.35 12.90
C ASN A 107 8.37 -12.71 11.58
N GLY A 108 7.17 -12.19 11.33
CA GLY A 108 6.48 -12.34 10.05
C GLY A 108 7.26 -11.69 8.92
N ILE A 109 7.38 -10.35 8.93
CA ILE A 109 8.24 -9.58 8.04
C ILE A 109 9.28 -8.85 8.88
N PHE A 110 10.56 -9.03 8.53
CA PHE A 110 11.69 -8.44 9.22
C PHE A 110 12.57 -7.61 8.30
N LEU A 111 12.65 -6.30 8.55
CA LEU A 111 13.65 -5.40 7.98
C LEU A 111 14.77 -5.18 8.98
N HIS A 112 16.01 -5.40 8.57
CA HIS A 112 17.17 -5.37 9.46
C HIS A 112 18.38 -4.67 8.84
N THR A 113 19.27 -4.15 9.67
CA THR A 113 20.59 -3.59 9.32
C THR A 113 20.66 -2.91 7.95
N ASN A 114 20.44 -1.59 7.92
CA ASN A 114 20.54 -0.76 6.71
C ASN A 114 19.60 -1.26 5.58
N SER A 115 18.32 -1.44 5.91
CA SER A 115 17.28 -1.78 4.92
C SER A 115 16.29 -0.64 4.87
N ASP A 116 16.59 0.34 4.02
CA ASP A 116 15.90 1.61 3.93
C ASP A 116 14.93 1.65 2.73
N PHE A 117 13.93 2.53 2.79
CA PHE A 117 13.03 2.82 1.67
C PHE A 117 12.26 1.61 1.11
N ASN A 118 11.98 0.60 1.93
CA ASN A 118 11.14 -0.53 1.55
C ASN A 118 9.66 -0.20 1.74
N HIS A 119 8.82 -0.72 0.86
CA HIS A 119 7.36 -0.59 0.89
C HIS A 119 6.72 -1.95 1.18
N ILE A 120 6.01 -2.04 2.30
CA ILE A 120 5.39 -3.26 2.81
C ILE A 120 3.89 -3.02 2.85
N THR A 121 3.16 -3.50 1.85
CA THR A 121 1.75 -3.10 1.67
C THR A 121 0.80 -4.27 1.45
N GLY A 122 -0.38 -4.24 2.08
CA GLY A 122 -1.41 -5.24 1.79
C GLY A 122 -1.04 -6.68 2.14
N ASN A 123 -0.11 -6.93 3.06
CA ASN A 123 0.26 -8.27 3.48
C ASN A 123 -0.67 -8.76 4.61
N ASP A 124 -0.96 -10.06 4.62
CA ASP A 124 -1.75 -10.72 5.68
C ASP A 124 -0.84 -11.65 6.48
N ILE A 125 -0.54 -11.26 7.73
CA ILE A 125 0.49 -11.86 8.58
C ILE A 125 -0.18 -12.41 9.84
N SER A 126 0.04 -13.70 10.12
CA SER A 126 -0.51 -14.34 11.31
C SER A 126 0.51 -15.18 12.07
N GLY A 127 0.44 -15.09 13.40
CA GLY A 127 1.30 -15.84 14.31
C GLY A 127 2.71 -15.29 14.47
N GLY A 128 3.54 -16.04 15.20
CA GLY A 128 4.90 -15.65 15.56
C GLY A 128 4.97 -14.65 16.72
N MET A 129 6.19 -14.27 17.11
CA MET A 129 6.43 -13.34 18.20
C MET A 129 6.09 -11.92 17.77
N LYS A 130 6.51 -11.50 16.57
CA LYS A 130 6.25 -10.15 16.03
C LYS A 130 5.73 -10.25 14.61
N GLY A 131 4.71 -9.46 14.26
CA GLY A 131 4.22 -9.41 12.88
C GLY A 131 5.20 -8.68 11.98
N LEU A 132 5.39 -7.39 12.28
CA LEU A 132 6.32 -6.48 11.59
C LEU A 132 7.48 -6.14 12.53
N ALA A 133 8.72 -6.35 12.07
CA ALA A 133 9.91 -6.01 12.82
C ALA A 133 10.85 -5.13 12.00
N ILE A 134 11.33 -4.03 12.58
CA ILE A 134 12.20 -3.05 11.93
C ILE A 134 13.34 -2.74 12.89
N GLN A 135 14.58 -3.11 12.53
CA GLN A 135 15.70 -2.99 13.46
C GLN A 135 17.01 -2.53 12.82
N PHE A 136 17.79 -1.79 13.62
CA PHE A 136 19.19 -1.42 13.36
C PHE A 136 19.38 -0.62 12.07
N ASN A 137 18.96 0.64 12.07
CA ASN A 137 19.07 1.55 10.92
C ASN A 137 18.32 1.05 9.67
N ALA A 138 17.19 0.38 9.86
CA ALA A 138 16.18 0.23 8.80
C ALA A 138 15.23 1.43 8.90
N ASN A 139 15.47 2.44 8.06
CA ASN A 139 14.86 3.76 8.12
C ASN A 139 13.97 4.04 6.91
N ARG A 140 13.04 4.98 7.04
CA ARG A 140 12.26 5.49 5.89
C ARG A 140 11.50 4.40 5.14
N ASN A 141 11.08 3.34 5.83
CA ASN A 141 10.23 2.30 5.29
C ASN A 141 8.75 2.67 5.50
N VAL A 142 7.88 2.19 4.61
CA VAL A 142 6.44 2.41 4.64
C VAL A 142 5.72 1.08 4.82
N PHE A 143 4.84 1.01 5.80
CA PHE A 143 3.92 -0.09 6.07
C PHE A 143 2.50 0.47 5.98
N ALA A 144 1.71 -0.06 5.05
CA ALA A 144 0.32 0.37 4.88
C ALA A 144 -0.61 -0.72 4.37
N GLY A 145 -1.84 -0.78 4.88
CA GLY A 145 -2.87 -1.72 4.47
C GLY A 145 -2.57 -3.18 4.82
N ASN A 146 -1.60 -3.45 5.69
CA ASN A 146 -1.30 -4.80 6.15
C ASN A 146 -2.30 -5.23 7.23
N THR A 147 -2.58 -6.53 7.29
CA THR A 147 -3.30 -7.14 8.41
C THR A 147 -2.34 -8.01 9.18
N VAL A 148 -2.18 -7.72 10.47
CA VAL A 148 -1.30 -8.45 11.40
C VAL A 148 -2.14 -8.99 12.54
N ARG A 149 -2.09 -10.30 12.74
CA ARG A 149 -2.94 -10.95 13.74
C ARG A 149 -2.29 -12.06 14.54
N ASP A 150 -2.80 -12.23 15.75
CA ASP A 150 -2.48 -13.35 16.64
C ASP A 150 -0.97 -13.48 16.93
N THR A 151 -0.29 -12.35 17.16
CA THR A 151 1.15 -12.31 17.47
C THR A 151 1.39 -12.28 18.97
N TYR A 152 2.45 -12.96 19.42
CA TYR A 152 2.68 -13.18 20.85
C TYR A 152 3.25 -11.96 21.61
N ILE A 153 4.17 -11.21 20.99
CA ILE A 153 4.82 -10.05 21.62
C ILE A 153 4.22 -8.73 21.14
N ALA A 154 4.18 -8.51 19.81
CA ALA A 154 3.73 -7.23 19.25
C ALA A 154 3.25 -7.38 17.80
N GLY A 155 2.32 -6.51 17.38
CA GLY A 155 1.94 -6.38 15.98
C GLY A 155 3.09 -5.77 15.16
N ALA A 156 3.61 -4.64 15.62
CA ALA A 156 4.77 -3.97 15.07
C ALA A 156 5.84 -3.70 16.15
N PHE A 157 7.11 -3.78 15.77
CA PHE A 157 8.25 -3.57 16.67
C PHE A 157 9.38 -2.80 15.98
N ILE A 158 9.80 -1.67 16.55
CA ILE A 158 10.89 -0.84 16.03
C ILE A 158 12.01 -0.73 17.06
N LEU A 159 13.26 -0.98 16.64
CA LEU A 159 14.46 -0.79 17.47
C LEU A 159 15.58 -0.09 16.68
N ASN A 160 16.05 1.06 17.17
CA ASN A 160 17.14 1.83 16.56
C ASN A 160 16.93 2.12 15.06
N SER A 161 15.71 2.52 14.70
CA SER A 161 15.27 2.73 13.32
C SER A 161 14.33 3.93 13.26
N SER A 162 14.57 4.86 12.33
CA SER A 162 13.98 6.21 12.32
C SER A 162 13.21 6.48 11.04
N TYR A 163 12.28 7.44 11.11
CA TYR A 163 11.51 7.95 9.97
C TYR A 163 10.69 6.89 9.22
N ASN A 164 10.30 5.80 9.86
CA ASN A 164 9.39 4.81 9.28
C ASN A 164 7.94 5.27 9.44
N SER A 165 7.08 4.87 8.52
CA SER A 165 5.65 5.17 8.54
C SER A 165 4.86 3.88 8.60
N ILE A 166 4.05 3.69 9.64
CA ILE A 166 3.19 2.53 9.85
C ILE A 166 1.77 3.06 10.02
N HIS A 167 0.96 3.05 8.97
CA HIS A 167 -0.37 3.66 8.98
C HIS A 167 -1.35 2.84 8.16
N TYR A 168 -2.65 2.97 8.42
CA TYR A 168 -3.66 2.23 7.67
C TYR A 168 -3.45 0.69 7.74
N ASP A 169 -2.83 0.18 8.81
CA ASP A 169 -2.69 -1.26 9.07
C ASP A 169 -3.76 -1.74 10.08
N ASN A 170 -4.06 -3.05 10.06
CA ASN A 170 -4.94 -3.72 11.03
C ASN A 170 -4.10 -4.54 12.00
N PHE A 171 -4.07 -4.18 13.28
CA PHE A 171 -3.45 -4.97 14.36
C PHE A 171 -4.54 -5.65 15.20
N ILE A 172 -4.70 -6.96 15.01
CA ILE A 172 -5.82 -7.75 15.58
C ILE A 172 -5.29 -8.82 16.53
N ASN A 173 -5.72 -8.82 17.79
CA ASN A 173 -5.24 -9.76 18.82
C ASN A 173 -3.70 -9.82 18.89
N THR A 174 -3.04 -8.72 18.58
CA THR A 174 -1.58 -8.64 18.71
C THR A 174 -1.24 -8.33 20.16
N GLY A 175 -0.10 -8.83 20.63
CA GLY A 175 0.46 -8.39 21.90
C GLY A 175 0.63 -6.86 22.00
N ASN A 176 1.13 -6.40 23.15
CA ASN A 176 1.12 -5.00 23.54
C ASN A 176 1.61 -4.03 22.43
N PRO A 177 0.87 -2.94 22.12
CA PRO A 177 1.35 -1.88 21.21
C PRO A 177 2.65 -1.20 21.71
N SER A 178 3.07 -1.44 22.96
CA SER A 178 4.26 -0.83 23.58
C SER A 178 5.63 -1.29 23.07
N GLY A 179 5.69 -2.24 22.12
CA GLY A 179 6.94 -2.69 21.48
C GLY A 179 7.65 -1.67 20.58
N LEU A 180 7.19 -0.42 20.56
CA LEU A 180 7.54 0.60 19.56
C LEU A 180 8.57 1.64 20.04
N SER A 181 9.48 1.26 20.94
CA SER A 181 10.54 2.17 21.41
C SER A 181 11.82 2.05 20.57
N GLY A 182 11.96 2.90 19.56
CA GLY A 182 13.25 3.04 18.90
C GLY A 182 13.25 4.01 17.73
N GLY A 183 14.23 4.90 17.73
CA GLY A 183 14.49 5.86 16.64
C GLY A 183 13.55 7.06 16.58
N LEU A 184 13.97 8.09 15.85
CA LEU A 184 13.31 9.39 15.80
C LEU A 184 12.36 9.48 14.60
N GLY A 185 11.27 10.21 14.75
CA GLY A 185 10.39 10.58 13.63
C GLY A 185 9.60 9.42 13.00
N ASN A 186 9.44 8.30 13.70
CA ASN A 186 8.50 7.26 13.25
C ASN A 186 7.06 7.73 13.41
N MET A 187 6.24 7.50 12.39
CA MET A 187 4.84 7.92 12.32
C MET A 187 3.91 6.72 12.34
N TYR A 188 2.80 6.85 13.09
CA TYR A 188 1.77 5.81 13.18
C TYR A 188 0.44 6.22 12.54
N SER A 189 0.44 7.39 11.92
CA SER A 189 -0.71 7.98 11.26
C SER A 189 -0.23 9.04 10.29
N ILE A 190 -0.95 9.18 9.19
CA ILE A 190 -0.86 10.36 8.31
C ILE A 190 -2.17 11.14 8.40
N SER A 191 -2.26 12.29 7.74
CA SER A 191 -3.49 13.09 7.75
C SER A 191 -4.70 12.30 7.24
N ALA A 192 -5.89 12.62 7.77
CA ALA A 192 -7.15 12.20 7.16
C ALA A 192 -7.17 12.61 5.67
N PRO A 193 -7.81 11.80 4.79
CA PRO A 193 -8.71 10.69 5.09
C PRO A 193 -8.04 9.32 5.33
N VAL A 194 -6.73 9.19 5.16
CA VAL A 194 -6.03 7.90 5.39
C VAL A 194 -5.83 7.63 6.89
N GLY A 195 -5.41 8.63 7.67
CA GLY A 195 -5.32 8.49 9.12
C GLY A 195 -4.29 7.46 9.61
N GLY A 196 -4.60 6.83 10.75
CA GLY A 196 -3.76 5.87 11.45
C GLY A 196 -4.15 4.42 11.28
N ASN A 197 -3.74 3.61 12.25
CA ASN A 197 -3.95 2.16 12.25
C ASN A 197 -5.21 1.78 13.03
N TYR A 198 -5.74 0.61 12.74
CA TYR A 198 -6.74 -0.05 13.57
C TYR A 198 -6.03 -0.95 14.61
N TRP A 199 -6.45 -0.83 15.87
CA TRP A 199 -5.93 -1.60 16.99
C TRP A 199 -7.12 -2.26 17.70
N SER A 200 -7.23 -3.59 17.66
CA SER A 200 -8.39 -4.31 18.21
C SER A 200 -8.49 -4.31 19.75
N ASN A 201 -7.67 -3.50 20.41
CA ASN A 201 -7.65 -3.27 21.86
C ASN A 201 -7.71 -1.76 22.19
N TYR A 202 -8.01 -0.96 21.16
CA TYR A 202 -8.22 0.48 21.21
C TYR A 202 -9.14 0.91 20.07
N ASP A 203 -10.30 0.27 19.97
CA ASP A 203 -11.32 0.54 18.95
C ASP A 203 -12.71 0.79 19.55
N GLU A 204 -12.87 0.58 20.86
CA GLU A 204 -14.10 0.87 21.58
C GLU A 204 -13.98 2.08 22.53
N ALA A 205 -15.11 2.75 22.78
CA ALA A 205 -15.17 3.87 23.72
C ALA A 205 -14.75 3.46 25.15
N ALA A 206 -14.99 2.20 25.53
CA ALA A 206 -14.57 1.63 26.80
C ALA A 206 -13.04 1.50 26.94
N GLU A 207 -12.32 1.45 25.82
CA GLU A 207 -10.86 1.37 25.73
C GLU A 207 -10.21 2.75 25.58
N GLY A 208 -11.02 3.80 25.41
CA GLY A 208 -10.59 5.18 25.20
C GLY A 208 -10.73 5.67 23.76
N CYS A 209 -11.23 4.83 22.84
CA CYS A 209 -11.50 5.20 21.45
C CYS A 209 -12.96 5.62 21.25
N ALA A 210 -13.26 6.90 21.45
CA ALA A 210 -14.56 7.47 21.08
C ALA A 210 -14.47 8.13 19.70
N ASP A 211 -15.48 7.95 18.84
CA ASP A 211 -15.64 8.65 17.57
C ASP A 211 -16.84 9.60 17.69
N GLY A 212 -16.63 10.74 18.34
CA GLY A 212 -17.68 11.71 18.64
C GLY A 212 -18.14 12.49 17.42
N ASN A 213 -17.29 12.61 16.40
CA ASN A 213 -17.58 13.36 15.17
C ASN A 213 -18.04 12.48 14.00
N GLY A 214 -17.95 11.15 14.12
CA GLY A 214 -18.38 10.16 13.13
C GLY A 214 -17.47 10.08 11.91
N ASP A 215 -16.20 10.45 12.03
CA ASP A 215 -15.23 10.47 10.92
C ASP A 215 -14.47 9.15 10.73
N GLY A 216 -14.71 8.17 11.61
CA GLY A 216 -14.09 6.85 11.57
C GLY A 216 -12.75 6.76 12.27
N PHE A 217 -12.31 7.82 12.96
CA PHE A 217 -11.14 7.85 13.83
C PHE A 217 -11.54 8.02 15.29
N CYS A 218 -10.70 7.53 16.20
CA CYS A 218 -10.79 7.88 17.60
C CYS A 218 -10.42 9.36 17.78
N ASP A 219 -11.25 10.11 18.52
CA ASP A 219 -10.98 11.51 18.90
C ASP A 219 -9.72 11.65 19.78
N ALA A 220 -9.35 10.57 20.49
CA ALA A 220 -8.17 10.51 21.33
C ALA A 220 -7.05 9.70 20.64
N PRO A 221 -5.79 10.18 20.71
CA PRO A 221 -4.65 9.45 20.17
C PRO A 221 -4.33 8.23 21.04
N LEU A 222 -3.85 7.15 20.40
CA LEU A 222 -3.30 6.00 21.11
C LEU A 222 -1.83 6.26 21.46
N ALA A 223 -1.54 6.34 22.75
CA ALA A 223 -0.16 6.47 23.24
C ALA A 223 0.65 5.20 22.94
N LEU A 224 1.75 5.38 22.22
CA LEU A 224 2.73 4.34 21.90
C LEU A 224 4.03 4.68 22.65
N ASN A 225 4.93 3.72 22.86
CA ASN A 225 6.10 3.95 23.70
C ASN A 225 7.05 5.02 23.09
N GLY A 226 6.95 6.27 23.56
CA GLY A 226 7.71 7.42 23.07
C GLY A 226 7.13 8.14 21.84
N THR A 227 5.91 7.79 21.42
CA THR A 227 5.21 8.36 20.24
C THR A 227 3.70 8.10 20.36
N GLN A 228 2.90 8.36 19.34
CA GLN A 228 1.47 8.06 19.35
C GLN A 228 0.93 7.85 17.93
N ASP A 229 -0.12 7.06 17.84
CA ASP A 229 -1.01 7.05 16.68
C ASP A 229 -2.03 8.18 16.88
N GLN A 230 -2.00 9.19 16.01
CA GLN A 230 -2.81 10.41 16.17
C GLN A 230 -4.24 10.25 15.67
N LEU A 231 -4.47 9.27 14.80
CA LEU A 231 -5.76 9.01 14.19
C LEU A 231 -6.04 7.50 14.19
N PRO A 232 -6.07 6.85 15.38
CA PRO A 232 -6.40 5.43 15.44
C PRO A 232 -7.80 5.22 14.88
N ARG A 233 -8.03 4.08 14.24
CA ARG A 233 -9.31 3.79 13.58
C ARG A 233 -10.25 3.01 14.49
N VAL A 234 -11.53 3.32 14.40
CA VAL A 234 -12.59 2.63 15.18
C VAL A 234 -13.04 1.29 14.55
N ALA A 235 -12.56 0.98 13.35
CA ALA A 235 -12.87 -0.25 12.63
C ALA A 235 -11.70 -0.67 11.72
N PRO A 236 -11.59 -1.98 11.40
CA PRO A 236 -10.60 -2.47 10.46
C PRO A 236 -10.69 -1.82 9.07
N VAL A 237 -9.54 -1.63 8.43
CA VAL A 237 -9.45 -1.14 7.05
C VAL A 237 -9.58 -2.27 6.03
N ALA A 238 -10.03 -1.93 4.82
CA ALA A 238 -10.24 -2.88 3.73
C ALA A 238 -8.96 -3.35 2.99
N GLY A 239 -7.77 -2.89 3.43
CA GLY A 239 -6.49 -3.14 2.75
C GLY A 239 -6.22 -2.23 1.55
N CYS A 240 -5.15 -2.50 0.81
CA CYS A 240 -4.76 -1.74 -0.39
C CYS A 240 -5.50 -2.24 -1.63
N GLY A 241 -5.80 -1.35 -2.57
CA GLY A 241 -6.47 -1.73 -3.81
C GLY A 241 -7.04 -0.55 -4.59
N LYS A 242 -7.23 -0.77 -5.89
CA LYS A 242 -7.75 0.25 -6.82
C LYS A 242 -9.11 0.78 -6.37
N PRO A 243 -9.24 2.08 -6.00
CA PRO A 243 -10.51 2.67 -5.62
C PRO A 243 -11.53 2.63 -6.76
N GLY A 244 -12.79 2.35 -6.45
CA GLY A 244 -13.86 2.46 -7.43
C GLY A 244 -14.22 3.92 -7.69
N MET A 245 -13.85 4.48 -8.85
CA MET A 245 -14.15 5.88 -9.18
C MET A 245 -15.39 6.01 -10.06
N THR A 246 -16.25 6.97 -9.74
CA THR A 246 -17.42 7.36 -10.55
C THR A 246 -17.28 8.80 -10.99
N LEU A 247 -17.80 9.12 -12.18
CA LEU A 247 -17.82 10.48 -12.72
C LEU A 247 -19.26 10.88 -13.02
N GLY A 248 -19.77 11.86 -12.29
CA GLY A 248 -21.05 12.51 -12.56
C GLY A 248 -20.86 13.76 -13.42
N ARG A 249 -21.74 13.98 -14.39
CA ARG A 249 -21.80 15.24 -15.14
C ARG A 249 -22.77 16.20 -14.45
N GLY A 250 -22.30 17.39 -14.14
CA GLY A 250 -23.08 18.52 -13.62
C GLY A 250 -23.57 19.44 -14.73
N GLY A 251 -23.47 20.75 -14.46
CA GLY A 251 -23.91 21.82 -15.34
C GLY A 251 -23.09 21.91 -16.62
N VAL A 252 -23.75 22.35 -17.70
CA VAL A 252 -23.13 22.67 -18.99
C VAL A 252 -23.55 24.08 -19.34
N TYR A 253 -22.59 25.00 -19.43
CA TYR A 253 -22.90 26.43 -19.54
C TYR A 253 -21.77 27.24 -20.16
N TRP A 254 -22.12 28.41 -20.67
CA TRP A 254 -21.16 29.46 -21.01
C TRP A 254 -20.93 30.28 -19.74
N GLY A 255 -19.69 30.36 -19.24
CA GLY A 255 -19.38 31.06 -17.99
C GLY A 255 -19.70 32.56 -18.03
N SER A 256 -19.65 33.13 -19.23
CA SER A 256 -19.90 34.54 -19.50
C SER A 256 -20.29 34.76 -20.96
N TYR A 257 -20.74 35.97 -21.30
CA TYR A 257 -20.97 36.36 -22.70
C TYR A 257 -19.69 36.31 -23.55
N PRO A 258 -18.51 36.77 -23.08
CA PRO A 258 -17.23 36.54 -23.76
C PRO A 258 -16.90 35.07 -23.99
N ASP A 259 -17.16 34.17 -23.03
CA ASP A 259 -16.93 32.73 -23.22
C ASP A 259 -17.83 32.16 -24.31
N TYR A 260 -19.08 32.63 -24.39
CA TYR A 260 -20.00 32.28 -25.47
C TYR A 260 -19.48 32.76 -26.84
N GLU A 261 -19.02 34.01 -26.94
CA GLU A 261 -18.44 34.55 -28.18
C GLU A 261 -17.15 33.80 -28.59
N ALA A 262 -16.31 33.45 -27.60
CA ALA A 262 -15.09 32.68 -27.78
C ALA A 262 -15.33 31.16 -27.98
N ARG A 263 -16.58 30.69 -27.80
CA ARG A 263 -16.97 29.28 -27.81
C ARG A 263 -16.23 28.41 -26.79
N VAL A 264 -15.97 28.94 -25.61
CA VAL A 264 -15.41 28.22 -24.46
C VAL A 264 -16.54 27.71 -23.56
N LEU A 265 -16.90 26.44 -23.70
CA LEU A 265 -17.98 25.80 -22.95
C LEU A 265 -17.45 25.22 -21.65
N SER A 266 -18.06 25.56 -20.51
CA SER A 266 -17.76 24.97 -19.21
C SER A 266 -18.66 23.76 -18.97
N VAL A 267 -18.07 22.66 -18.50
CA VAL A 267 -18.77 21.47 -18.02
C VAL A 267 -18.30 21.15 -16.61
N ASP A 268 -19.22 21.15 -15.67
CA ASP A 268 -18.94 20.70 -14.30
C ASP A 268 -19.01 19.18 -14.23
N TYR A 269 -18.12 18.62 -13.42
CA TYR A 269 -18.05 17.22 -13.10
C TYR A 269 -17.99 17.05 -11.58
N ALA A 270 -18.41 15.88 -11.11
CA ALA A 270 -18.19 15.43 -9.75
C ALA A 270 -17.58 14.04 -9.80
N VAL A 271 -16.40 13.86 -9.20
CA VAL A 271 -15.81 12.54 -9.00
C VAL A 271 -16.20 12.04 -7.63
N GLY A 272 -16.55 10.76 -7.51
CA GLY A 272 -16.91 10.14 -6.24
C GLY A 272 -16.39 8.72 -6.13
N THR A 273 -16.15 8.26 -4.90
CA THR A 273 -15.60 6.93 -4.61
C THR A 273 -16.15 6.38 -3.29
N PRO A 274 -16.44 5.07 -3.18
CA PRO A 274 -16.81 4.45 -1.92
C PRO A 274 -15.59 4.19 -1.00
N ALA A 275 -14.37 4.22 -1.55
CA ALA A 275 -13.11 4.02 -0.83
C ALA A 275 -12.27 5.31 -0.81
N ILE A 276 -11.23 5.35 0.02
CA ILE A 276 -10.30 6.50 0.05
C ILE A 276 -9.55 6.57 -1.29
N ALA A 277 -9.52 7.77 -1.88
CA ALA A 277 -8.69 8.08 -3.04
C ALA A 277 -7.91 9.38 -2.78
N MET A 278 -6.59 9.31 -2.86
CA MET A 278 -5.69 10.42 -2.61
C MET A 278 -5.21 11.03 -3.93
N TYR A 279 -4.92 12.33 -3.91
CA TYR A 279 -4.32 13.06 -5.03
C TYR A 279 -5.04 12.80 -6.36
N ALA A 280 -6.38 12.89 -6.35
CA ALA A 280 -7.14 12.75 -7.58
C ALA A 280 -6.85 13.93 -8.50
N GLU A 281 -6.50 13.65 -9.75
CA GLU A 281 -6.15 14.67 -10.75
C GLU A 281 -6.76 14.29 -12.10
N VAL A 282 -7.20 15.29 -12.87
CA VAL A 282 -7.49 15.11 -14.30
C VAL A 282 -6.18 15.25 -15.06
N VAL A 283 -5.81 14.22 -15.80
CA VAL A 283 -4.54 14.16 -16.55
C VAL A 283 -4.76 14.22 -18.06
N GLY A 284 -5.99 14.03 -18.52
CA GLY A 284 -6.30 14.04 -19.94
C GLY A 284 -7.79 14.19 -20.22
N VAL A 285 -8.12 14.72 -21.40
CA VAL A 285 -9.49 14.82 -21.88
C VAL A 285 -9.51 14.55 -23.38
N ALA A 286 -10.31 13.60 -23.82
CA ALA A 286 -10.61 13.38 -25.23
C ALA A 286 -12.02 13.89 -25.53
N ALA A 287 -12.22 14.57 -26.65
CA ALA A 287 -13.53 15.03 -27.09
C ALA A 287 -13.74 14.81 -28.60
N THR A 288 -14.98 14.53 -29.00
CA THR A 288 -15.32 14.27 -30.41
C THR A 288 -15.65 15.57 -31.15
N ASN A 289 -15.86 15.47 -32.47
CA ASN A 289 -16.35 16.57 -33.31
C ASN A 289 -15.42 17.80 -33.35
N GLY A 290 -14.12 17.59 -33.18
CA GLY A 290 -13.11 18.64 -33.23
C GLY A 290 -13.10 19.56 -32.01
N VAL A 291 -13.88 19.23 -30.98
CA VAL A 291 -13.84 19.94 -29.69
C VAL A 291 -12.49 19.68 -29.04
N SER A 292 -11.83 20.75 -28.58
CA SER A 292 -10.52 20.66 -27.92
C SER A 292 -10.58 21.15 -26.49
N LEU A 293 -9.66 20.67 -25.67
CA LEU A 293 -9.54 21.10 -24.28
C LEU A 293 -8.99 22.54 -24.20
N VAL A 294 -9.52 23.34 -23.27
CA VAL A 294 -9.01 24.67 -22.90
C VAL A 294 -8.38 24.65 -21.52
N THR A 295 -8.96 23.91 -20.57
CA THR A 295 -8.41 23.79 -19.21
C THR A 295 -6.99 23.23 -19.22
N GLY A 296 -6.09 23.89 -18.48
CA GLY A 296 -4.73 23.41 -18.28
C GLY A 296 -4.70 22.11 -17.48
N LEU A 297 -3.84 21.18 -17.88
CA LEU A 297 -3.64 19.89 -17.21
C LEU A 297 -2.19 19.73 -16.72
N PRO A 298 -1.95 18.97 -15.64
CA PRO A 298 -2.96 18.28 -14.82
C PRO A 298 -3.82 19.26 -14.01
N LEU A 299 -5.11 18.92 -13.83
CA LEU A 299 -6.04 19.67 -12.98
C LEU A 299 -6.23 18.91 -11.67
N GLU A 300 -5.76 19.49 -10.58
CA GLU A 300 -5.92 18.93 -9.23
C GLU A 300 -7.40 18.90 -8.83
N VAL A 301 -7.89 17.73 -8.41
CA VAL A 301 -9.23 17.55 -7.86
C VAL A 301 -9.18 17.45 -6.34
N GLY A 302 -8.22 16.68 -5.80
CA GLY A 302 -7.93 16.59 -4.36
C GLY A 302 -8.14 15.20 -3.75
N ASN A 303 -8.24 15.14 -2.42
CA ASN A 303 -8.38 13.89 -1.66
C ASN A 303 -9.85 13.58 -1.36
N LEU A 304 -10.29 12.37 -1.68
CA LEU A 304 -11.64 11.88 -1.41
C LEU A 304 -11.64 10.90 -0.23
N PRO A 305 -12.38 11.17 0.86
CA PRO A 305 -12.69 10.15 1.86
C PRO A 305 -13.59 9.06 1.26
N GLY A 306 -13.66 7.90 1.90
CA GLY A 306 -14.60 6.85 1.52
C GLY A 306 -16.05 7.34 1.55
N GLY A 307 -16.76 7.22 0.44
CA GLY A 307 -18.12 7.75 0.26
C GLY A 307 -18.17 9.24 -0.14
N GLY A 308 -17.02 9.89 -0.29
CA GLY A 308 -16.90 11.31 -0.65
C GLY A 308 -17.09 11.58 -2.15
N SER A 309 -17.34 12.87 -2.44
CA SER A 309 -17.33 13.40 -3.82
C SER A 309 -16.76 14.81 -3.88
N LEU A 310 -16.00 15.10 -4.93
CA LEU A 310 -15.41 16.42 -5.21
C LEU A 310 -15.78 16.89 -6.61
N GLY A 311 -16.12 18.18 -6.72
CA GLY A 311 -16.47 18.83 -7.98
C GLY A 311 -15.25 19.48 -8.66
N PHE A 312 -15.24 19.47 -9.99
CA PHE A 312 -14.27 20.20 -10.81
C PHE A 312 -14.90 20.63 -12.14
N THR A 313 -14.35 21.65 -12.79
CA THR A 313 -14.88 22.18 -14.05
C THR A 313 -13.85 22.03 -15.16
N VAL A 314 -14.28 21.53 -16.33
CA VAL A 314 -13.46 21.46 -17.54
C VAL A 314 -14.04 22.38 -18.60
N GLN A 315 -13.18 23.15 -19.25
CA GLN A 315 -13.51 24.07 -20.32
C GLN A 315 -13.08 23.50 -21.67
N TYR A 316 -13.96 23.63 -22.66
CA TYR A 316 -13.81 23.08 -24.00
C TYR A 316 -13.97 24.18 -25.04
N LEU A 317 -13.10 24.21 -26.04
CA LEU A 317 -13.29 25.03 -27.23
C LEU A 317 -14.19 24.26 -28.21
N VAL A 318 -15.38 24.79 -28.44
CA VAL A 318 -16.39 24.17 -29.32
C VAL A 318 -16.34 24.82 -30.71
N PRO A 319 -15.98 24.09 -31.78
CA PRO A 319 -15.96 24.66 -33.13
C PRO A 319 -17.35 25.11 -33.63
N PRO A 320 -17.41 26.08 -34.55
CA PRO A 320 -18.66 26.43 -35.22
C PRO A 320 -19.33 25.20 -35.86
N GLY A 321 -20.65 25.08 -35.69
CA GLY A 321 -21.45 23.99 -36.29
C GLY A 321 -21.53 22.73 -35.43
N VAL A 322 -20.77 22.62 -34.34
CA VAL A 322 -20.89 21.51 -33.38
C VAL A 322 -22.11 21.75 -32.48
N VAL A 323 -23.09 20.84 -32.55
CA VAL A 323 -24.32 20.88 -31.73
C VAL A 323 -24.28 19.92 -30.55
N SER A 324 -23.40 18.92 -30.60
CA SER A 324 -23.19 17.92 -29.55
C SER A 324 -21.79 17.32 -29.71
N PHE A 325 -21.19 16.85 -28.62
CA PHE A 325 -19.97 16.06 -28.64
C PHE A 325 -19.95 15.10 -27.45
N ASN A 326 -19.16 14.04 -27.54
CA ASN A 326 -18.84 13.17 -26.43
C ASN A 326 -17.46 13.53 -25.89
N THR A 327 -17.26 13.33 -24.59
CA THR A 327 -15.97 13.52 -23.95
C THR A 327 -15.67 12.40 -22.96
N THR A 328 -14.39 12.01 -22.93
CA THR A 328 -13.83 11.10 -21.94
C THR A 328 -12.82 11.89 -21.11
N VAL A 329 -13.04 11.93 -19.80
CA VAL A 329 -12.13 12.54 -18.83
C VAL A 329 -11.26 11.44 -18.24
N TYR A 330 -9.95 11.63 -18.29
CA TYR A 330 -8.96 10.69 -17.77
C TYR A 330 -8.41 11.25 -16.46
N THR A 331 -8.44 10.43 -15.41
CA THR A 331 -7.99 10.82 -14.08
C THR A 331 -6.98 9.83 -13.51
N THR A 332 -6.12 10.32 -12.64
CA THR A 332 -5.26 9.51 -11.76
C THR A 332 -5.70 9.69 -10.32
N ALA A 333 -5.49 8.69 -9.49
CA ALA A 333 -5.60 8.79 -8.03
C ALA A 333 -4.77 7.68 -7.37
N GLU A 334 -4.33 7.90 -6.14
CA GLU A 334 -3.69 6.89 -5.30
C GLU A 334 -4.72 6.24 -4.35
N ASP A 335 -4.51 4.97 -3.98
CA ASP A 335 -5.23 4.38 -2.85
C ASP A 335 -4.67 4.86 -1.49
N ALA A 336 -5.27 4.39 -0.40
CA ALA A 336 -4.82 4.69 0.95
C ALA A 336 -3.40 4.17 1.29
N CYS A 337 -2.82 3.30 0.45
CA CYS A 337 -1.46 2.78 0.59
C CYS A 337 -0.45 3.49 -0.30
N GLY A 338 -0.87 4.52 -1.06
CA GLY A 338 -0.03 5.28 -1.98
C GLY A 338 0.25 4.59 -3.32
N LEU A 339 -0.57 3.59 -3.71
CA LEU A 339 -0.46 2.97 -5.03
C LEU A 339 -1.24 3.79 -6.06
N PRO A 340 -0.62 4.22 -7.19
CA PRO A 340 -1.29 5.01 -8.20
C PRO A 340 -2.13 4.17 -9.16
N TYR A 341 -3.27 4.72 -9.59
CA TYR A 341 -4.17 4.11 -10.56
C TYR A 341 -4.70 5.12 -11.58
N GLU A 342 -4.99 4.62 -12.78
CA GLU A 342 -5.56 5.40 -13.88
C GLU A 342 -7.02 5.03 -14.18
N TYR A 343 -7.80 6.01 -14.60
CA TYR A 343 -9.23 5.89 -14.91
C TYR A 343 -9.60 6.68 -16.18
N PRO A 344 -10.58 6.20 -16.97
CA PRO A 344 -11.08 4.83 -16.98
C PRO A 344 -10.02 3.83 -17.50
N SER A 345 -9.02 4.34 -18.22
CA SER A 345 -7.86 3.63 -18.75
C SER A 345 -6.65 4.57 -18.79
N HIS A 346 -5.50 4.08 -19.24
CA HIS A 346 -4.36 4.93 -19.55
C HIS A 346 -4.75 6.05 -20.52
N TYR A 347 -4.27 7.27 -20.26
CA TYR A 347 -4.51 8.39 -21.15
C TYR A 347 -3.62 8.26 -22.41
N PRO A 348 -4.19 8.16 -23.62
CA PRO A 348 -3.40 7.90 -24.83
C PRO A 348 -2.52 9.08 -25.29
N GLY A 349 -2.58 10.22 -24.61
CA GLY A 349 -2.00 11.48 -25.08
C GLY A 349 -2.99 12.30 -25.92
N PRO A 350 -2.61 13.55 -26.24
CA PRO A 350 -3.42 14.48 -27.03
C PRO A 350 -3.57 14.09 -28.51
#